data_AF-A0A6M7XNJ8-F1
#
_entry.id   AF-A0A6M7XNJ8-F1
#
_cell.length_a   1.000
_cell.length_b   1.000
_cell.length_c   1.000
_cell.angle_alpha   90.00
_cell.angle_beta   90.00
_cell.angle_gamma   90.00
#
_symmetry.space_group_name_H-M   'P 1'
#
loop_
_entity.id
_entity.type
_entity.pdbx_description
1 polymer ?
#
loop_
_entity_poly.entity_id
_entity_poly.type
_entity_poly.pdbx_seq_one_letter_code
_entity_poly.pdbx_strand_id
1 'polypeptide(L)' 'MMTRDKAEKGEKLATEVRRQFGAEAMTRFLRTLPAFRAEADIPNRFRELLDHLDRVESNSLGGGRQ' A
#
# COMPACT_ATOMS: atom_id res chain seq x y z
N MET A 1 12.12 32.87 -8.16
CA MET A 1 11.40 32.33 -9.34
C MET A 1 11.74 30.86 -9.60
N MET A 2 13.03 30.49 -9.66
CA MET A 2 13.53 29.11 -9.92
C MET A 2 12.99 27.96 -9.06
N THR A 3 12.56 28.22 -7.82
CA THR A 3 12.05 27.17 -6.91
C THR A 3 10.63 26.72 -7.25
N ARG A 4 9.81 27.62 -7.81
CA ARG A 4 8.43 27.33 -8.23
C ARG A 4 8.43 26.48 -9.51
N ASP A 5 9.34 26.74 -10.44
CA ASP A 5 9.49 25.96 -11.67
C ASP A 5 9.92 24.51 -11.39
N LYS A 6 10.76 24.29 -10.37
CA LYS A 6 11.17 22.93 -9.95
C LYS A 6 10.01 22.16 -9.31
N ALA A 7 9.20 22.83 -8.50
CA ALA A 7 8.03 22.23 -7.88
C ALA A 7 6.97 21.83 -8.93
N GLU A 8 6.70 22.70 -9.90
CA GLU A 8 5.76 22.42 -11.00
C GLU A 8 6.24 21.25 -11.88
N LYS A 9 7.53 21.18 -12.19
CA LYS A 9 8.12 20.04 -12.92
C LYS A 9 8.00 18.74 -12.12
N GLY A 10 8.22 18.79 -10.81
CA GLY A 10 8.05 17.64 -9.92
C GLY A 10 6.61 17.14 -9.89
N GLU A 11 5.63 18.04 -9.83
CA GLU A 11 4.21 17.70 -9.85
C GLU A 11 3.79 17.06 -11.18
N LYS A 12 4.24 17.63 -12.31
CA LYS A 12 3.97 17.07 -13.64
C LYS A 12 4.58 15.66 -13.78
N LEU A 13 5.79 15.46 -13.27
CA LEU A 13 6.43 14.14 -13.27
C LEU A 13 5.67 13.14 -12.40
N ALA A 14 5.28 13.52 -11.18
CA ALA A 14 4.51 12.65 -10.29
C ALA A 14 3.16 12.26 -10.92
N THR A 15 2.52 13.17 -11.64
CA THR A 15 1.29 12.90 -12.38
C THR A 15 1.51 11.95 -13.55
N GLU A 16 2.59 12.14 -14.31
CA GLU A 16 2.97 11.22 -15.40
C GLU A 16 3.26 9.81 -14.87
N VAL A 17 4.05 9.70 -13.80
CA VAL A 17 4.36 8.42 -13.15
C VAL A 17 3.07 7.73 -12.72
N ARG A 18 2.17 8.43 -12.01
CA ARG A 18 0.87 7.86 -11.62
C ARG A 18 0.06 7.41 -12.83
N ARG A 19 0.05 8.16 -13.94
CA ARG A 19 -0.65 7.78 -15.17
C ARG A 19 -0.07 6.50 -15.79
N GLN A 20 1.25 6.37 -15.84
CA GLN A 20 1.92 5.21 -16.42
C GLN A 20 1.74 3.96 -15.57
N PHE A 21 1.84 4.07 -14.25
CA PHE A 21 1.60 2.95 -13.33
C PHE A 21 0.12 2.54 -13.29
N GLY A 22 -0.80 3.50 -13.40
CA GLY A 22 -2.23 3.24 -13.49
C GLY A 22 -2.69 2.70 -14.86
N ALA A 23 -1.82 2.71 -15.88
CA ALA A 23 -2.16 2.15 -17.18
C ALA A 23 -2.37 0.63 -17.07
N GLU A 24 -3.43 0.14 -17.72
CA GLU A 24 -3.81 -1.27 -17.62
C GLU A 24 -2.73 -2.21 -18.17
N ALA A 25 -2.00 -1.78 -19.20
CA ALA A 25 -0.84 -2.50 -19.74
C ALA A 25 0.29 -2.64 -18.70
N MET A 26 0.60 -1.57 -17.97
CA MET A 26 1.60 -1.59 -16.90
C MET A 26 1.14 -2.47 -15.73
N THR A 27 -0.14 -2.38 -15.35
CA THR A 27 -0.73 -3.23 -14.31
C THR A 27 -0.64 -4.72 -14.68
N ARG A 28 -0.96 -5.09 -15.92
CA ARG A 28 -0.82 -6.46 -16.42
C ARG A 28 0.64 -6.92 -16.40
N PHE A 29 1.57 -6.06 -16.84
CA PHE A 29 3.00 -6.36 -16.81
C PHE A 29 3.52 -6.58 -15.38
N LEU A 30 3.20 -5.68 -14.44
CA LEU A 30 3.61 -5.82 -13.05
C LEU A 30 3.10 -7.14 -12.45
N ARG A 31 1.86 -7.55 -12.71
CA ARG A 31 1.31 -8.84 -12.23
C ARG A 31 2.08 -10.08 -12.72
N THR A 32 2.88 -9.97 -13.77
CA THR A 32 3.76 -11.07 -14.24
C THR A 32 5.08 -11.12 -13.47
N LEU A 33 5.48 -10.03 -12.82
CA LEU A 33 6.73 -9.95 -12.08
C LEU A 33 6.59 -10.63 -10.71
N PRO A 34 7.58 -11.45 -10.28
CA PRO A 34 7.51 -12.18 -9.01
C PRO A 34 7.25 -11.29 -7.78
N ALA A 35 7.85 -10.09 -7.74
CA ALA A 35 7.71 -9.17 -6.60
C ALA A 35 6.32 -8.51 -6.49
N PHE A 36 5.52 -8.55 -7.55
CA PHE A 36 4.19 -7.92 -7.62
C PHE A 36 3.08 -8.95 -7.87
N ARG A 37 3.43 -10.24 -7.88
CA ARG A 37 2.46 -11.31 -7.94
C ARG A 37 1.61 -11.22 -6.67
N ALA A 38 0.29 -11.26 -6.82
CA ALA A 38 -0.57 -11.45 -5.67
C ALA A 38 -0.24 -12.84 -5.09
N GLU A 39 0.34 -12.86 -3.90
CA GLU A 39 0.48 -14.09 -3.14
C GLU A 39 -0.92 -14.64 -2.88
N ALA A 40 -1.15 -15.91 -3.21
CA ALA A 40 -2.45 -16.54 -3.05
C ALA A 40 -2.83 -16.68 -1.56
N ASP A 41 -1.83 -16.60 -0.68
CA ASP A 41 -1.99 -16.63 0.76
C ASP A 41 -1.40 -15.38 1.40
N ILE A 42 -1.89 -15.02 2.58
CA ILE A 42 -1.41 -13.88 3.35
C ILE A 42 -0.04 -14.24 3.95
N PRO A 43 1.02 -13.46 3.69
CA PRO A 43 2.31 -13.63 4.35
C PRO A 43 2.18 -13.73 5.87
N ASN A 44 2.91 -14.66 6.49
CA ASN A 44 2.85 -14.91 7.94
C ASN A 44 3.01 -13.64 8.79
N ARG A 45 3.86 -12.70 8.35
CA ARG A 45 4.06 -11.42 9.03
C ARG A 45 2.78 -10.58 9.14
N PHE A 46 1.92 -10.63 8.14
CA PHE A 46 0.63 -9.93 8.18
C PHE A 46 -0.38 -10.68 9.04
N ARG A 47 -0.37 -12.02 9.04
CA ARG A 47 -1.19 -12.81 9.97
C ARG A 47 -0.85 -12.50 11.43
N GLU A 48 0.44 -12.46 11.77
CA GLU A 48 0.91 -12.12 13.12
C GLU A 48 0.43 -10.73 13.57
N LEU A 49 0.41 -9.76 12.64
CA LEU A 49 -0.09 -8.41 12.92
C LEU A 49 -1.61 -8.39 13.14
N LEU A 50 -2.37 -9.13 12.34
CA LEU A 50 -3.82 -9.27 12.51
C LEU A 50 -4.15 -9.96 13.83
N ASP A 51 -3.44 -11.06 14.16
CA ASP A 51 -3.59 -11.76 15.44
C ASP A 51 -3.29 -10.83 16.63
N HIS A 52 -2.30 -9.93 16.49
CA HIS A 52 -2.02 -8.93 17.51
C HIS A 52 -3.15 -7.91 17.65
N LEU A 53 -3.72 -7.43 16.55
CA LEU A 53 -4.86 -6.52 16.57
C LEU A 53 -6.08 -7.16 17.24
N ASP A 54 -6.41 -8.41 16.87
CA ASP A 54 -7.53 -9.16 17.44
C ASP A 54 -7.36 -9.37 18.96
N ARG A 55 -6.13 -9.64 19.41
CA ARG A 55 -5.82 -9.76 20.85
C ARG A 55 -6.01 -8.43 21.60
N VAL A 56 -5.57 -7.32 21.02
CA VAL A 56 -5.75 -5.98 21.61
C VAL A 56 -7.23 -5.63 21.68
N GLU A 57 -7.99 -5.89 20.62
CA GLU A 57 -9.44 -5.65 20.59
C GLU A 57 -10.16 -6.53 21.62
N SER A 58 -9.86 -7.82 21.66
CA SER A 58 -10.45 -8.76 22.63
C SER A 58 -10.14 -8.37 24.08
N ASN A 59 -8.91 -7.92 24.36
CA ASN A 59 -8.51 -7.49 25.69
C ASN A 59 -9.16 -6.14 26.07
N SER A 60 -9.37 -5.25 25.10
CA SER A 60 -10.10 -3.99 25.31
C SER A 60 -11.59 -4.22 25.57
N LEU A 61 -12.20 -5.21 24.91
CA LEU A 61 -13.60 -5.59 25.10
C LEU A 61 -13.85 -6.35 26.43
N GLY A 62 -12.81 -6.94 27.02
CA GLY A 62 -12.87 -7.63 28.32
C GLY A 62 -12.79 -6.70 29.56
N GLY A 63 -12.46 -5.42 29.38
CA GLY A 63 -12.28 -4.46 30.49
C GLY A 63 -13.53 -3.66 30.88
N GLY A 64 -14.67 -3.89 30.22
CA GLY A 64 -15.83 -3.01 30.30
C GLY A 64 -17.09 -3.64 30.89
N ARG A 65 -16.99 -4.45 31.97
CA ARG A 65 -18.15 -4.81 32.82
C ARG A 65 -17.71 -5.17 34.25
N GLN A 66 -17.46 -4.18 35.09
CA GLN A 66 -17.72 -4.21 36.54
C GLN A 66 -18.23 -2.83 36.95
#